data_AF-A0A7K3B9P1-F1
#
_entry.id   AF-A0A7K3B9P1-F1
#
_cell.length_a   1.000
_cell.length_b   1.000
_cell.length_c   1.000
_cell.angle_alpha   90.00
_cell.angle_beta   90.00
_cell.angle_gamma   90.00
#
_symmetry.space_group_name_H-M   'P 1'
#
loop_
_entity.id
_entity.type
_entity.pdbx_description
1 polymer ?
#
loop_
_entity_poly.entity_id
_entity_poly.type
_entity_poly.pdbx_seq_one_letter_code
_entity_poly.pdbx_strand_id
1 'polypeptide(L)'
;MDEPDAARIEDAKLTYAAQDGEITALSLLLERHRAGMIAVALSLLGPGPDVDDVMQEATVTALRRVGEVRDPTAVGAWLRMIVRNACRSLLRNAAHVVPQANVPVVSAKASPEKWLEQNTLRNWVWEAIENLSPALRLPLVLRHFSLRVTSYEQIAEACGIPVGTVRSRISQGRTKLAEALAATTDAAHGEASQRVRASEIEANETLAAAERGDFGDLLTERWSPDVMLMRGKDAVGDRRHLVRSMNRDIAAGVRQRLVHTVAGRSLTVWETDILNPADDRDHCPPAVAWLMSLDADGRVHRLRLFHPRARQVADPASALGCGTEG
;
A
#
# COMPACT_ATOMS: atom_id res chain seq x y z
N MET A 1 0.01 -47.79 11.58
CA MET A 1 -0.08 -46.82 12.69
C MET A 1 1.30 -46.18 12.74
N ASP A 2 1.52 -45.05 12.04
CA ASP A 2 2.78 -44.24 12.06
C ASP A 2 2.75 -43.01 11.12
N GLU A 3 1.84 -42.97 10.15
CA GLU A 3 1.76 -41.92 9.11
C GLU A 3 1.48 -40.47 9.62
N PRO A 4 0.66 -40.22 10.66
CA PRO A 4 0.39 -38.87 11.15
C PRO A 4 1.58 -38.24 11.89
N ASP A 5 2.43 -39.08 12.50
CA ASP A 5 3.54 -38.61 13.34
C ASP A 5 4.76 -38.28 12.47
N ALA A 6 5.00 -39.07 11.43
CA ALA A 6 6.03 -38.80 10.43
C ALA A 6 5.80 -37.46 9.69
N ALA A 7 4.54 -37.17 9.30
CA ALA A 7 4.18 -35.91 8.66
C ALA A 7 4.39 -34.69 9.58
N ARG A 8 4.09 -34.82 10.87
CA ARG A 8 4.32 -33.76 11.88
C ARG A 8 5.80 -33.53 12.16
N ILE A 9 6.60 -34.60 12.17
CA ILE A 9 8.06 -34.53 12.31
C ILE A 9 8.69 -33.85 11.09
N GLU A 10 8.21 -34.18 9.87
CA GLU A 10 8.66 -33.54 8.64
C GLU A 10 8.30 -32.05 8.60
N ASP A 11 7.07 -31.70 8.98
CA ASP A 11 6.63 -30.30 9.09
C ASP A 11 7.46 -29.51 10.11
N ALA A 12 7.81 -30.13 11.25
CA ALA A 12 8.68 -29.51 12.24
C ALA A 12 10.09 -29.25 11.69
N LYS A 13 10.69 -30.22 10.98
CA LYS A 13 12.00 -30.08 10.34
C LYS A 13 12.01 -28.96 9.31
N LEU A 14 11.03 -28.93 8.41
CA LEU A 14 10.91 -27.88 7.41
C LEU A 14 10.67 -26.51 8.05
N THR A 15 9.96 -26.46 9.19
CA THR A 15 9.71 -25.20 9.90
C THR A 15 10.99 -24.67 10.53
N TYR A 16 11.80 -25.52 11.17
CA TYR A 16 13.10 -25.10 11.69
C TYR A 16 14.04 -24.58 10.58
N ALA A 17 14.14 -25.31 9.46
CA ALA A 17 14.92 -24.87 8.32
C ALA A 17 14.42 -23.52 7.74
N ALA A 18 13.10 -23.33 7.66
CA ALA A 18 12.51 -22.07 7.24
C ALA A 18 12.78 -20.92 8.24
N GLN A 19 12.83 -21.20 9.54
CA GLN A 19 13.17 -20.23 10.60
C GLN A 19 14.64 -19.80 10.51
N ASP A 20 15.53 -20.71 10.10
CA ASP A 20 16.95 -20.43 9.84
C ASP A 20 17.21 -19.75 8.49
N GLY A 21 16.14 -19.43 7.74
CA GLY A 21 16.20 -18.64 6.50
C GLY A 21 16.20 -19.47 5.21
N GLU A 22 16.00 -20.79 5.27
CA GLU A 22 15.94 -21.63 4.09
C GLU A 22 14.60 -21.48 3.34
N ILE A 23 14.60 -20.66 2.29
CA ILE A 23 13.42 -20.33 1.48
C ILE A 23 12.77 -21.59 0.88
N THR A 24 13.59 -22.57 0.48
CA THR A 24 13.12 -23.84 -0.09
C THR A 24 12.27 -24.64 0.92
N ALA A 25 12.65 -24.63 2.20
CA ALA A 25 11.92 -25.33 3.25
C ALA A 25 10.53 -24.71 3.51
N LEU A 26 10.45 -23.36 3.51
CA LEU A 26 9.17 -22.66 3.59
C LEU A 26 8.29 -22.94 2.37
N SER A 27 8.90 -23.00 1.18
CA SER A 27 8.17 -23.25 -0.06
C SER A 27 7.53 -24.65 -0.05
N LEU A 28 8.26 -25.66 0.43
CA LEU A 28 7.76 -27.01 0.63
C LEU A 28 6.64 -27.06 1.68
N LEU A 29 6.76 -26.33 2.79
CA LEU A 29 5.69 -26.22 3.80
C LEU A 29 4.42 -25.63 3.22
N LEU A 30 4.53 -24.53 2.48
CA LEU A 30 3.38 -23.87 1.88
C LEU A 30 2.69 -24.77 0.86
N GLU A 31 3.45 -25.50 0.05
CA GLU A 31 2.88 -26.42 -0.93
C GLU A 31 2.18 -27.61 -0.27
N ARG A 32 2.79 -28.21 0.75
CA ARG A 32 2.18 -29.31 1.54
C ARG A 32 0.86 -28.89 2.20
N HIS A 33 0.76 -27.66 2.67
CA HIS A 33 -0.44 -27.15 3.36
C HIS A 33 -1.38 -26.37 2.43
N ARG A 34 -1.03 -26.20 1.16
CA ARG A 34 -1.78 -25.40 0.16
C ARG A 34 -3.24 -25.81 0.08
N ALA A 35 -3.52 -27.10 -0.04
CA ALA A 35 -4.90 -27.60 -0.16
C ALA A 35 -5.76 -27.24 1.05
N GLY A 36 -5.22 -27.39 2.26
CA GLY A 36 -5.93 -27.05 3.50
C GLY A 36 -6.10 -25.54 3.69
N MET A 37 -5.15 -24.75 3.22
CA MET A 37 -5.25 -23.28 3.17
C MET A 37 -6.33 -22.82 2.18
N ILE A 38 -6.34 -23.36 0.96
CA ILE A 38 -7.36 -23.05 -0.06
C ILE A 38 -8.76 -23.46 0.41
N ALA A 39 -8.90 -24.62 1.05
CA ALA A 39 -10.19 -25.06 1.60
C ALA A 39 -10.75 -24.07 2.63
N VAL A 40 -9.90 -23.51 3.50
CA VAL A 40 -10.30 -22.46 4.45
C VAL A 40 -10.75 -21.20 3.72
N ALA A 41 -9.98 -20.74 2.72
CA ALA A 41 -10.33 -19.56 1.96
C ALA A 41 -11.65 -19.73 1.19
N LEU A 42 -11.85 -20.86 0.52
CA LEU A 42 -13.09 -21.20 -0.19
C LEU A 42 -14.29 -21.28 0.76
N SER A 43 -14.11 -21.83 1.96
CA SER A 43 -15.20 -21.93 2.94
C SER A 43 -15.70 -20.57 3.47
N LEU A 44 -14.83 -19.56 3.47
CA LEU A 44 -15.13 -18.23 4.00
C LEU A 44 -15.53 -17.22 2.91
N LEU A 45 -14.96 -17.34 1.71
CA LEU A 45 -15.14 -16.39 0.61
C LEU A 45 -16.01 -16.93 -0.53
N GLY A 46 -16.17 -18.25 -0.62
CA GLY A 46 -16.69 -18.92 -1.81
C GLY A 46 -15.66 -19.01 -2.95
N PRO A 47 -15.96 -19.73 -4.04
CA PRO A 47 -15.10 -19.78 -5.23
C PRO A 47 -15.01 -18.41 -5.90
N GLY A 48 -13.80 -17.91 -6.12
CA GLY A 48 -13.59 -16.61 -6.77
C GLY A 48 -12.17 -16.08 -6.64
N PRO A 49 -11.85 -14.96 -7.30
CA PRO A 49 -10.50 -14.39 -7.37
C PRO A 49 -9.96 -13.93 -6.00
N ASP A 50 -10.84 -13.68 -5.04
CA ASP A 50 -10.48 -13.28 -3.68
C ASP A 50 -9.76 -14.41 -2.90
N VAL A 51 -9.97 -15.67 -3.29
CA VAL A 51 -9.27 -16.83 -2.71
C VAL A 51 -7.79 -16.77 -3.07
N ASP A 52 -7.47 -16.53 -4.34
CA ASP A 52 -6.08 -16.46 -4.81
C ASP A 52 -5.35 -15.27 -4.18
N ASP A 53 -6.03 -14.13 -4.05
CA ASP A 53 -5.48 -12.94 -3.39
C ASP A 53 -5.16 -13.20 -1.91
N VAL A 54 -6.08 -13.84 -1.17
CA VAL A 54 -5.83 -14.22 0.22
C VAL A 54 -4.70 -15.23 0.34
N MET A 55 -4.61 -16.19 -0.58
CA MET A 55 -3.54 -17.19 -0.57
C MET A 55 -2.17 -16.55 -0.80
N GLN A 56 -2.09 -15.53 -1.65
CA GLN A 56 -0.86 -14.74 -1.85
C GLN A 56 -0.52 -13.91 -0.60
N GLU A 57 -1.49 -13.20 -0.01
CA GLU A 57 -1.28 -12.43 1.22
C GLU A 57 -0.84 -13.32 2.38
N ALA A 58 -1.45 -14.50 2.51
CA ALA A 58 -1.10 -15.49 3.52
C ALA A 58 0.32 -16.03 3.32
N THR A 59 0.74 -16.23 2.07
CA THR A 59 2.11 -16.68 1.74
C THR A 59 3.15 -15.64 2.14
N VAL A 60 2.91 -14.36 1.82
CA VAL A 60 3.81 -13.26 2.22
C VAL A 60 3.85 -13.11 3.74
N THR A 61 2.70 -13.24 4.39
CA THR A 61 2.60 -13.19 5.85
C THR A 61 3.36 -14.35 6.50
N ALA A 62 3.26 -15.55 5.92
CA ALA A 62 3.99 -16.73 6.39
C ALA A 62 5.51 -16.51 6.26
N LEU A 63 5.98 -15.99 5.12
CA LEU A 63 7.39 -15.66 4.90
C LEU A 63 7.94 -14.68 5.95
N ARG A 64 7.18 -13.64 6.28
CA ARG A 64 7.60 -12.64 7.27
C ARG A 64 7.58 -13.14 8.72
N ARG A 65 6.73 -14.12 9.01
CA ARG A 65 6.38 -14.51 10.39
C ARG A 65 6.70 -15.95 10.74
N VAL A 66 7.32 -16.73 9.84
CA VAL A 66 7.68 -18.13 10.13
C VAL A 66 8.60 -18.25 11.36
N GLY A 67 9.43 -17.24 11.61
CA GLY A 67 10.24 -17.10 12.83
C GLY A 67 9.43 -17.01 14.13
N GLU A 68 8.13 -16.70 14.07
CA GLU A 68 7.24 -16.59 15.23
C GLU A 68 6.54 -17.92 15.58
N VAL A 69 6.72 -18.97 14.77
CA VAL A 69 6.09 -20.27 15.01
C VAL A 69 6.71 -20.93 16.25
N ARG A 70 5.93 -20.96 17.35
CA ARG A 70 6.35 -21.50 18.65
C ARG A 70 6.34 -23.02 18.72
N ASP A 71 5.39 -23.65 18.03
CA ASP A 71 5.29 -25.10 17.90
C ASP A 71 5.41 -25.48 16.42
N PRO A 72 6.61 -25.90 15.98
CA PRO A 72 6.88 -26.33 14.61
C PRO A 72 5.99 -27.49 14.13
N THR A 73 5.49 -28.33 15.03
CA THR A 73 4.58 -29.44 14.66
C THR A 73 3.17 -28.96 14.34
N ALA A 74 2.84 -27.70 14.68
CA ALA A 74 1.53 -27.09 14.47
C ALA A 74 1.50 -26.07 13.31
N VAL A 75 2.55 -26.03 12.48
CA VAL A 75 2.70 -25.06 11.37
C VAL A 75 1.50 -25.06 10.41
N GLY A 76 0.90 -26.22 10.12
CA GLY A 76 -0.28 -26.29 9.26
C GLY A 76 -1.51 -25.59 9.85
N ALA A 77 -1.70 -25.64 11.18
CA ALA A 77 -2.77 -24.91 11.86
C ALA A 77 -2.51 -23.40 11.88
N TRP A 78 -1.25 -23.01 12.04
CA TRP A 78 -0.79 -21.63 11.96
C TRP A 78 -1.01 -21.03 10.56
N LEU A 79 -0.65 -21.75 9.49
CA LEU A 79 -0.90 -21.34 8.10
C LEU A 79 -2.39 -21.15 7.80
N ARG A 80 -3.25 -22.08 8.25
CA ARG A 80 -4.71 -21.94 8.14
C ARG A 80 -5.25 -20.75 8.96
N MET A 81 -4.64 -20.42 10.09
CA MET A 81 -4.98 -19.23 10.87
C MET A 81 -4.64 -17.94 10.13
N ILE A 82 -3.48 -17.88 9.47
CA ILE A 82 -3.09 -16.73 8.63
C ILE A 82 -4.13 -16.51 7.53
N VAL A 83 -4.50 -17.57 6.79
CA VAL A 83 -5.50 -17.50 5.72
C VAL A 83 -6.84 -17.01 6.25
N ARG A 84 -7.33 -17.60 7.35
CA ARG A 84 -8.58 -17.17 7.98
C ARG A 84 -8.55 -15.71 8.43
N ASN A 85 -7.42 -15.22 8.93
CA ASN A 85 -7.27 -13.83 9.33
C ASN A 85 -7.26 -12.89 8.12
N ALA A 86 -6.63 -13.28 7.01
CA ALA A 86 -6.67 -12.56 5.74
C ALA A 86 -8.09 -12.54 5.14
N CYS A 87 -8.79 -13.69 5.08
CA CYS A 87 -10.21 -13.74 4.69
C CYS A 87 -11.08 -12.82 5.55
N ARG A 88 -10.92 -12.85 6.88
CA ARG A 88 -11.69 -11.99 7.80
C ARG A 88 -11.30 -10.52 7.64
N SER A 89 -10.04 -10.21 7.35
CA SER A 89 -9.61 -8.85 7.02
C SER A 89 -10.33 -8.36 5.77
N LEU A 90 -10.32 -9.16 4.70
CA LEU A 90 -11.00 -8.87 3.45
C LEU A 90 -12.51 -8.71 3.63
N LEU A 91 -13.17 -9.65 4.32
CA LEU A 91 -14.61 -9.61 4.58
C LEU A 91 -15.02 -8.44 5.50
N ARG A 92 -14.22 -8.10 6.51
CA ARG A 92 -14.48 -6.92 7.36
C ARG A 92 -14.30 -5.62 6.59
N ASN A 93 -13.33 -5.57 5.68
CA ASN A 93 -13.15 -4.42 4.80
C ASN A 93 -14.28 -4.32 3.76
N ALA A 94 -14.95 -5.43 3.44
CA ALA A 94 -16.13 -5.49 2.57
C ALA A 94 -17.48 -5.24 3.29
N ALA A 95 -17.57 -5.49 4.61
CA ALA A 95 -18.83 -5.51 5.38
C ALA A 95 -19.05 -4.35 6.39
N HIS A 96 -18.27 -3.27 6.31
CA HIS A 96 -18.26 -2.07 7.18
C HIS A 96 -17.52 -2.15 8.53
N VAL A 97 -16.71 -1.09 8.74
CA VAL A 97 -16.29 -0.38 9.97
C VAL A 97 -16.49 -1.12 11.30
N VAL A 98 -15.41 -1.66 11.88
CA VAL A 98 -15.19 -1.83 13.33
C VAL A 98 -13.68 -1.67 13.62
N PRO A 99 -13.26 -1.04 14.73
CA PRO A 99 -11.87 -0.69 14.98
C PRO A 99 -11.04 -1.91 15.36
N GLN A 100 -9.84 -2.04 14.79
CA GLN A 100 -8.83 -2.91 15.38
C GLN A 100 -7.93 -2.05 16.27
N ALA A 101 -8.11 -2.22 17.58
CA ALA A 101 -7.20 -1.74 18.59
C ALA A 101 -5.80 -2.36 18.40
N ASN A 102 -4.79 -1.50 18.57
CA ASN A 102 -3.39 -1.80 18.81
C ASN A 102 -2.68 -2.74 17.82
N VAL A 103 -2.13 -2.13 16.77
CA VAL A 103 -0.83 -2.58 16.23
C VAL A 103 0.24 -1.78 16.97
N PRO A 104 1.17 -2.41 17.71
CA PRO A 104 2.25 -1.66 18.34
C PRO A 104 3.14 -1.10 17.23
N VAL A 105 3.30 0.23 17.21
CA VAL A 105 4.39 0.90 16.50
C VAL A 105 5.66 0.59 17.28
N VAL A 106 6.42 -0.41 16.84
CA VAL A 106 7.76 -0.64 17.38
C VAL A 106 8.76 0.08 16.48
N SER A 107 9.18 1.25 16.98
CA SER A 107 10.54 1.75 16.77
C SER A 107 11.53 0.63 17.12
N ALA A 108 12.26 0.13 16.14
CA ALA A 108 13.42 -0.71 16.38
C ALA A 108 14.57 -0.20 15.52
N LYS A 109 15.61 0.29 16.20
CA LYS A 109 16.93 0.51 15.61
C LYS A 109 17.40 -0.80 14.96
N ALA A 110 17.28 -0.90 13.65
CA ALA A 110 17.93 -1.95 12.88
C ALA A 110 19.44 -1.73 12.95
N SER A 111 20.23 -2.81 13.09
CA SER A 111 21.68 -2.73 12.92
C SER A 111 22.00 -2.22 11.51
N PRO A 112 23.10 -1.48 11.31
CA PRO A 112 23.45 -0.89 10.00
C PRO A 112 23.43 -1.90 8.86
N GLU A 113 23.84 -3.15 9.10
CA GLU A 113 23.85 -4.21 8.08
C GLU A 113 22.44 -4.70 7.70
N LYS A 114 21.55 -4.94 8.68
CA LYS A 114 20.15 -5.35 8.41
C LYS A 114 19.34 -4.21 7.78
N TRP A 115 19.66 -2.97 8.14
CA TRP A 115 19.10 -1.79 7.49
C TRP A 115 19.56 -1.69 6.02
N LEU A 116 20.81 -2.03 5.73
CA LEU A 116 21.35 -2.03 4.37
C LEU A 116 20.70 -3.13 3.51
N GLU A 117 20.60 -4.36 4.01
CA GLU A 117 19.96 -5.49 3.29
C GLU A 117 18.47 -5.26 3.00
N GLN A 118 17.70 -4.74 3.99
CA GLN A 118 16.28 -4.43 3.81
C GLN A 118 16.05 -3.27 2.84
N ASN A 119 16.95 -2.29 2.81
CA ASN A 119 16.90 -1.21 1.82
C ASN A 119 17.32 -1.71 0.42
N THR A 120 18.30 -2.60 0.31
CA THR A 120 18.73 -3.21 -0.96
C THR A 120 17.59 -3.97 -1.63
N LEU A 121 16.89 -4.84 -0.90
CA LEU A 121 15.73 -5.59 -1.44
C LEU A 121 14.57 -4.65 -1.83
N ARG A 122 14.31 -3.62 -1.02
CA ARG A 122 13.28 -2.61 -1.31
C ARG A 122 13.61 -1.78 -2.55
N ASN A 123 14.90 -1.48 -2.78
CA ASN A 123 15.37 -0.70 -3.90
C ASN A 123 15.32 -1.49 -5.22
N TRP A 124 15.63 -2.79 -5.19
CA TRP A 124 15.48 -3.68 -6.36
C TRP A 124 14.03 -3.84 -6.80
N VAL A 125 13.12 -4.02 -5.84
CA VAL A 125 11.69 -4.06 -6.12
C VAL A 125 11.25 -2.74 -6.76
N TRP A 126 11.76 -1.60 -6.31
CA TRP A 126 11.46 -0.31 -6.91
C TRP A 126 11.96 -0.16 -8.35
N GLU A 127 13.18 -0.58 -8.63
CA GLU A 127 13.73 -0.54 -9.98
C GLU A 127 12.96 -1.46 -10.95
N ALA A 128 12.61 -2.68 -10.49
CA ALA A 128 11.76 -3.58 -11.25
C ALA A 128 10.36 -2.97 -11.51
N ILE A 129 9.80 -2.23 -10.54
CA ILE A 129 8.54 -1.49 -10.69
C ILE A 129 8.69 -0.33 -11.69
N GLU A 130 9.83 0.36 -11.71
CA GLU A 130 10.11 1.41 -12.69
C GLU A 130 10.16 0.87 -14.12
N ASN A 131 10.61 -0.38 -14.32
CA ASN A 131 10.62 -1.02 -15.63
C ASN A 131 9.23 -1.48 -16.12
N LEU A 132 8.21 -1.48 -15.26
CA LEU A 132 6.84 -1.77 -15.67
C LEU A 132 6.26 -0.65 -16.54
N SER A 133 5.35 -0.97 -17.45
CA SER A 133 4.63 0.05 -18.20
C SER A 133 3.80 0.95 -17.25
N PRO A 134 3.58 2.24 -17.57
CA PRO A 134 2.83 3.15 -16.69
C PRO A 134 1.43 2.63 -16.31
N ALA A 135 0.79 1.86 -17.19
CA ALA A 135 -0.51 1.25 -16.96
C ALA A 135 -0.51 0.18 -15.86
N LEU A 136 0.60 -0.56 -15.69
CA LEU A 136 0.76 -1.58 -14.67
C LEU A 136 1.33 -0.99 -13.37
N ARG A 137 2.24 -0.02 -13.51
CA ARG A 137 2.98 0.58 -12.39
C ARG A 137 2.06 1.22 -11.35
N LEU A 138 1.19 2.15 -11.77
CA LEU A 138 0.39 2.93 -10.82
C LEU A 138 -0.54 2.06 -9.94
N PRO A 139 -1.36 1.14 -10.49
CA PRO A 139 -2.18 0.25 -9.65
C PRO A 139 -1.38 -0.60 -8.67
N LEU A 140 -0.19 -1.06 -9.10
CA LEU A 140 0.68 -1.89 -8.28
C LEU A 140 1.34 -1.08 -7.16
N VAL A 141 1.78 0.15 -7.47
CA VAL A 141 2.31 1.09 -6.48
C VAL A 141 1.26 1.43 -5.43
N LEU A 142 0.04 1.77 -5.85
CA LEU A 142 -1.05 2.07 -4.91
C LEU A 142 -1.37 0.87 -4.03
N ARG A 143 -1.48 -0.33 -4.60
CA ARG A 143 -1.82 -1.53 -3.83
C ARG A 143 -0.80 -1.86 -2.74
N HIS A 144 0.48 -1.67 -3.01
CA HIS A 144 1.55 -2.23 -2.17
C HIS A 144 2.33 -1.18 -1.37
N PHE A 145 2.27 0.09 -1.77
CA PHE A 145 3.06 1.16 -1.18
C PHE A 145 2.23 2.37 -0.74
N SER A 146 0.93 2.41 -1.01
CA SER A 146 0.06 3.44 -0.46
C SER A 146 -0.39 3.07 0.97
N LEU A 147 -0.56 4.06 1.85
CA LEU A 147 -1.23 3.84 3.15
C LEU A 147 -2.74 4.07 3.06
N ARG A 148 -3.17 4.95 2.15
CA ARG A 148 -4.57 5.41 2.08
C ARG A 148 -5.37 4.88 0.90
N VAL A 149 -4.71 4.44 -0.17
CA VAL A 149 -5.35 4.02 -1.44
C VAL A 149 -4.99 2.57 -1.74
N THR A 150 -5.58 1.64 -0.99
CA THR A 150 -5.18 0.22 -1.01
C THR A 150 -6.27 -0.73 -1.48
N SER A 151 -7.55 -0.32 -1.40
CA SER A 151 -8.69 -1.11 -1.89
C SER A 151 -8.73 -1.13 -3.42
N TYR A 152 -9.21 -2.23 -4.01
CA TYR A 152 -9.32 -2.34 -5.47
C TYR A 152 -10.26 -1.29 -6.07
N GLU A 153 -11.32 -0.94 -5.34
CA GLU A 153 -12.30 0.07 -5.69
C GLU A 153 -11.68 1.47 -5.64
N GLN A 154 -10.93 1.79 -4.58
CA GLN A 154 -10.21 3.06 -4.47
C GLN A 154 -9.14 3.20 -5.55
N ILE A 155 -8.39 2.13 -5.84
CA ILE A 155 -7.38 2.11 -6.90
C ILE A 155 -8.04 2.28 -8.27
N ALA A 156 -9.20 1.65 -8.50
CA ALA A 156 -9.97 1.79 -9.73
C ALA A 156 -10.41 3.24 -9.96
N GLU A 157 -10.96 3.87 -8.92
CA GLU A 157 -11.37 5.27 -8.93
C GLU A 157 -10.16 6.20 -9.15
N ALA A 158 -9.09 6.02 -8.38
CA ALA A 158 -7.85 6.80 -8.49
C ALA A 158 -7.18 6.69 -9.87
N CYS A 159 -7.24 5.50 -10.49
CA CYS A 159 -6.69 5.26 -11.82
C CYS A 159 -7.66 5.64 -12.96
N GLY A 160 -8.95 5.81 -12.68
CA GLY A 160 -10.01 5.97 -13.68
C GLY A 160 -10.18 4.76 -14.59
N ILE A 161 -10.13 3.54 -14.03
CA ILE A 161 -10.29 2.27 -14.77
C ILE A 161 -11.22 1.30 -14.03
N PRO A 162 -11.83 0.30 -14.69
CA PRO A 162 -12.67 -0.68 -14.01
C PRO A 162 -11.91 -1.52 -12.98
N VAL A 163 -12.59 -1.94 -11.90
CA VAL A 163 -12.01 -2.81 -10.84
C VAL A 163 -11.45 -4.11 -11.41
N GLY A 164 -12.14 -4.73 -12.38
CA GLY A 164 -11.61 -5.92 -13.07
C GLY A 164 -10.29 -5.65 -13.81
N THR A 165 -10.14 -4.45 -14.39
CA THR A 165 -8.89 -4.01 -15.03
C THR A 165 -7.78 -3.77 -14.00
N VAL A 166 -8.10 -3.24 -12.81
CA VAL A 166 -7.13 -3.11 -11.70
C VAL A 166 -6.59 -4.49 -11.32
N ARG A 167 -7.48 -5.46 -11.06
CA ARG A 167 -7.10 -6.83 -10.69
C ARG A 167 -6.21 -7.48 -11.75
N SER A 168 -6.59 -7.38 -13.02
CA SER A 168 -5.79 -7.89 -14.13
C SER A 168 -4.41 -7.23 -14.24
N ARG A 169 -4.33 -5.91 -14.09
CA ARG A 169 -3.06 -5.16 -14.18
C ARG A 169 -2.14 -5.42 -13.00
N ILE A 170 -2.68 -5.59 -11.79
CA ILE A 170 -1.89 -5.97 -10.63
C ILE A 170 -1.34 -7.39 -10.80
N SER A 171 -2.16 -8.33 -11.27
CA SER A 171 -1.72 -9.70 -11.57
C SER A 171 -0.61 -9.71 -12.62
N GLN A 172 -0.81 -9.05 -13.76
CA GLN A 172 0.21 -8.92 -14.82
C GLN A 172 1.48 -8.22 -14.33
N GLY A 173 1.34 -7.17 -13.52
CA GLY A 173 2.47 -6.46 -12.92
C GLY A 173 3.27 -7.35 -11.98
N ARG A 174 2.62 -8.17 -11.15
CA ARG A 174 3.27 -9.15 -10.27
C ARG A 174 4.05 -10.20 -11.07
N THR A 175 3.47 -10.73 -12.15
CA THR A 175 4.18 -11.67 -13.03
C THR A 175 5.45 -11.04 -13.60
N LYS A 176 5.35 -9.82 -14.16
CA LYS A 176 6.51 -9.11 -14.72
C LYS A 176 7.56 -8.74 -13.68
N LEU A 177 7.14 -8.43 -12.45
CA LEU A 177 8.06 -8.21 -11.34
C LEU A 177 8.79 -9.49 -10.95
N ALA A 178 8.09 -10.62 -10.87
CA ALA A 178 8.72 -11.90 -10.57
C ALA A 178 9.76 -12.28 -11.64
N GLU A 179 9.44 -12.07 -12.92
CA GLU A 179 10.39 -12.26 -14.03
C GLU A 179 11.61 -11.32 -13.92
N ALA A 180 11.40 -10.03 -13.67
CA ALA A 180 12.47 -9.05 -13.54
C ALA A 180 13.36 -9.33 -12.32
N LEU A 181 12.76 -9.69 -11.18
CA LEU A 181 13.50 -10.03 -9.96
C LEU A 181 14.28 -11.35 -10.10
N ALA A 182 13.80 -12.30 -10.91
CA ALA A 182 14.54 -13.51 -11.22
C ALA A 182 15.73 -13.28 -12.19
N ALA A 183 15.70 -12.17 -12.94
CA ALA A 183 16.67 -11.87 -14.00
C ALA A 183 17.85 -10.98 -13.56
N THR A 184 17.90 -10.49 -12.31
CA THR A 184 18.83 -9.41 -11.94
C THR A 184 19.83 -9.79 -10.85
N THR A 185 21.11 -9.57 -11.17
CA THR A 185 22.27 -9.54 -10.27
C THR A 185 22.82 -8.11 -10.23
N ASP A 186 23.02 -7.59 -9.02
CA ASP A 186 23.94 -6.50 -8.62
C ASP A 186 23.95 -5.17 -9.43
N ALA A 187 23.14 -4.17 -9.02
CA ALA A 187 23.42 -2.74 -9.27
C ALA A 187 22.59 -1.74 -8.41
N ALA A 188 23.24 -0.61 -8.10
CA ALA A 188 22.77 0.73 -7.64
C ALA A 188 21.83 0.85 -6.41
N HIS A 189 22.39 0.65 -5.22
CA HIS A 189 21.65 0.48 -3.96
C HIS A 189 21.40 1.76 -3.12
N GLY A 190 21.63 2.97 -3.64
CA GLY A 190 21.50 4.24 -2.88
C GLY A 190 20.47 5.25 -3.38
N GLU A 191 20.07 5.18 -4.65
CA GLU A 191 19.31 6.27 -5.30
C GLU A 191 17.84 6.34 -4.85
N ALA A 192 17.17 5.20 -4.64
CA ALA A 192 15.73 5.20 -4.37
C ALA A 192 15.38 5.83 -3.00
N SER A 193 16.16 5.53 -1.95
CA SER A 193 15.99 6.17 -0.64
C SER A 193 16.31 7.67 -0.69
N GLN A 194 17.26 8.09 -1.52
CA GLN A 194 17.54 9.51 -1.76
C GLN A 194 16.37 10.19 -2.48
N ARG A 195 15.76 9.53 -3.49
CA ARG A 195 14.57 10.02 -4.20
C ARG A 195 13.38 10.23 -3.26
N VAL A 196 13.12 9.27 -2.35
CA VAL A 196 12.04 9.41 -1.37
C VAL A 196 12.28 10.62 -0.46
N ARG A 197 13.50 10.77 0.09
CA ARG A 197 13.84 11.93 0.94
C ARG A 197 13.75 13.26 0.20
N ALA A 198 14.26 13.32 -1.03
CA ALA A 198 14.15 14.52 -1.86
C ALA A 198 12.69 14.88 -2.12
N SER A 199 11.84 13.87 -2.39
CA SER A 199 10.42 14.07 -2.62
C SER A 199 9.65 14.48 -1.36
N GLU A 200 10.05 14.01 -0.17
CA GLU A 200 9.50 14.48 1.11
C GLU A 200 9.84 15.96 1.38
N ILE A 201 11.07 16.37 1.08
CA ILE A 201 11.47 17.79 1.18
C ILE A 201 10.65 18.63 0.21
N GLU A 202 10.57 18.21 -1.05
CA GLU A 202 9.78 18.90 -2.08
C GLU A 202 8.30 19.02 -1.68
N ALA A 203 7.70 17.95 -1.15
CA ALA A 203 6.32 17.95 -0.68
C ALA A 203 6.09 19.00 0.41
N ASN A 204 6.95 19.02 1.44
CA ASN A 204 6.82 19.97 2.55
C ASN A 204 7.05 21.41 2.08
N GLU A 205 8.03 21.66 1.20
CA GLU A 205 8.27 22.98 0.63
C GLU A 205 7.09 23.45 -0.24
N THR A 206 6.49 22.54 -1.01
CA THR A 206 5.31 22.79 -1.84
C THR A 206 4.10 23.18 -1.00
N LEU A 207 3.81 22.41 0.06
CA LEU A 207 2.71 22.69 0.98
C LEU A 207 2.94 24.00 1.75
N ALA A 208 4.17 24.24 2.22
CA ALA A 208 4.51 25.47 2.93
C ALA A 208 4.44 26.71 2.02
N ALA A 209 4.81 26.60 0.73
CA ALA A 209 4.65 27.68 -0.23
C ALA A 209 3.16 28.00 -0.47
N ALA A 210 2.28 26.99 -0.51
CA ALA A 210 0.84 27.23 -0.57
C ALA A 210 0.30 28.01 0.62
N GLU A 211 0.77 27.69 1.84
CA GLU A 211 0.34 28.43 3.03
C GLU A 211 0.85 29.88 3.06
N ARG A 212 2.00 30.17 2.44
CA ARG A 212 2.54 31.53 2.33
C ARG A 212 1.99 32.34 1.15
N GLY A 213 1.29 31.69 0.21
CA GLY A 213 0.77 32.31 -1.01
C GLY A 213 1.71 32.23 -2.23
N ASP A 214 2.84 31.54 -2.11
CA ASP A 214 3.90 31.45 -3.14
C ASP A 214 3.77 30.21 -4.04
N PHE A 215 2.66 29.45 -3.94
CA PHE A 215 2.49 28.17 -4.64
C PHE A 215 2.63 28.28 -6.16
N GLY A 216 2.10 29.35 -6.76
CA GLY A 216 2.20 29.57 -8.21
C GLY A 216 3.63 29.76 -8.71
N ASP A 217 4.47 30.44 -7.92
CA ASP A 217 5.87 30.67 -8.26
C ASP A 217 6.67 29.37 -8.13
N LEU A 218 6.44 28.61 -7.06
CA LEU A 218 7.05 27.29 -6.86
C LEU A 218 6.70 26.32 -8.00
N LEU A 219 5.42 26.27 -8.42
CA LEU A 219 5.01 25.44 -9.56
C LEU A 219 5.66 25.89 -10.87
N THR A 220 5.94 27.19 -11.03
CA THR A 220 6.59 27.71 -12.23
C THR A 220 8.06 27.31 -12.30
N GLU A 221 8.73 27.29 -11.15
CA GLU A 221 10.13 26.90 -11.06
C GLU A 221 10.31 25.38 -11.22
N ARG A 222 9.52 24.59 -10.49
CA ARG A 222 9.82 23.17 -10.24
C ARG A 222 9.03 22.19 -11.10
N TRP A 223 7.83 22.55 -11.54
CA TRP A 223 6.98 21.64 -12.31
C TRP A 223 7.11 21.89 -13.81
N SER A 224 6.57 20.97 -14.61
CA SER A 224 6.55 21.15 -16.06
C SER A 224 5.66 22.35 -16.40
N PRO A 225 6.05 23.21 -17.37
CA PRO A 225 5.21 24.33 -17.79
C PRO A 225 3.85 23.87 -18.32
N ASP A 226 3.77 22.64 -18.84
CA ASP A 226 2.57 22.02 -19.42
C ASP A 226 1.85 21.09 -18.44
N VAL A 227 2.04 21.27 -17.13
CA VAL A 227 1.40 20.39 -16.14
C VAL A 227 -0.12 20.40 -16.24
N MET A 228 -0.71 19.20 -16.31
CA MET A 228 -2.16 19.00 -16.40
C MET A 228 -2.71 18.27 -15.17
N LEU A 229 -3.80 18.80 -14.61
CA LEU A 229 -4.67 18.08 -13.70
C LEU A 229 -5.52 17.09 -14.52
N MET A 230 -5.50 15.83 -14.11
CA MET A 230 -6.15 14.74 -14.81
C MET A 230 -7.30 14.16 -13.96
N ARG A 231 -8.39 13.78 -14.62
CA ARG A 231 -9.45 12.92 -14.05
C ARG A 231 -9.59 11.70 -14.95
N GLY A 232 -9.13 10.54 -14.47
CA GLY A 232 -8.99 9.36 -15.32
C GLY A 232 -8.06 9.64 -16.51
N LYS A 233 -8.59 9.60 -17.73
CA LYS A 233 -7.85 9.88 -18.98
C LYS A 233 -7.94 11.34 -19.43
N ASP A 234 -8.85 12.11 -18.87
CA ASP A 234 -9.19 13.45 -19.36
C ASP A 234 -8.41 14.53 -18.61
N ALA A 235 -7.91 15.53 -19.34
CA ALA A 235 -7.35 16.73 -18.75
C ALA A 235 -8.48 17.66 -18.31
N VAL A 236 -8.48 18.05 -17.03
CA VAL A 236 -9.56 18.83 -16.41
C VAL A 236 -9.10 20.20 -15.90
N GLY A 237 -7.80 20.47 -15.90
CA GLY A 237 -7.25 21.76 -15.50
C GLY A 237 -5.78 21.89 -15.83
N ASP A 238 -5.33 23.11 -16.03
CA ASP A 238 -3.92 23.48 -16.22
C ASP A 238 -3.30 23.96 -14.88
N ARG A 239 -2.05 24.41 -14.93
CA ARG A 239 -1.38 25.03 -13.78
C ARG A 239 -2.18 26.17 -13.13
N ARG A 240 -2.85 27.02 -13.92
CA ARG A 240 -3.66 28.12 -13.39
C ARG A 240 -4.88 27.62 -12.64
N HIS A 241 -5.48 26.51 -13.08
CA HIS A 241 -6.55 25.85 -12.35
C HIS A 241 -6.05 25.33 -10.99
N LEU A 242 -4.88 24.67 -10.95
CA LEU A 242 -4.28 24.17 -9.71
C LEU A 242 -4.04 25.28 -8.69
N VAL A 243 -3.39 26.36 -9.10
CA VAL A 243 -3.10 27.51 -8.23
C VAL A 243 -4.39 28.13 -7.69
N ARG A 244 -5.39 28.33 -8.56
CA ARG A 244 -6.68 28.87 -8.13
C ARG A 244 -7.40 27.96 -7.14
N SER A 245 -7.33 26.64 -7.30
CA SER A 245 -7.95 25.70 -6.36
C SER A 245 -7.26 25.74 -5.01
N MET A 246 -5.93 25.60 -5.00
CA MET A 246 -5.14 25.63 -3.77
C MET A 246 -5.36 26.93 -2.99
N ASN A 247 -5.34 28.08 -3.67
CA ASN A 247 -5.55 29.38 -3.02
C ASN A 247 -6.95 29.51 -2.39
N ARG A 248 -7.98 28.91 -3.01
CA ARG A 248 -9.33 28.88 -2.41
C ARG A 248 -9.36 28.04 -1.14
N ASP A 249 -8.76 26.85 -1.18
CA ASP A 249 -8.74 25.93 -0.03
C ASP A 249 -7.97 26.57 1.14
N ILE A 250 -6.79 27.16 0.87
CA ILE A 250 -6.00 27.88 1.88
C ILE A 250 -6.77 29.06 2.47
N ALA A 251 -7.48 29.84 1.64
CA ALA A 251 -8.30 30.97 2.08
C ALA A 251 -9.51 30.54 2.93
N ALA A 252 -10.05 29.34 2.67
CA ALA A 252 -11.07 28.72 3.50
C ALA A 252 -10.51 28.13 4.82
N GLY A 253 -9.20 28.24 5.06
CA GLY A 253 -8.55 27.75 6.28
C GLY A 253 -8.13 26.28 6.21
N VAL A 254 -8.25 25.63 5.06
CA VAL A 254 -7.78 24.26 4.84
C VAL A 254 -6.25 24.23 4.88
N ARG A 255 -5.66 23.24 5.56
CA ARG A 255 -4.22 22.97 5.56
C ARG A 255 -3.97 21.51 5.19
N GLN A 256 -2.78 21.20 4.71
CA GLN A 256 -2.40 19.82 4.39
C GLN A 256 -1.14 19.42 5.15
N ARG A 257 -1.11 18.19 5.64
CA ARG A 257 0.06 17.62 6.32
C ARG A 257 0.48 16.35 5.60
N LEU A 258 1.74 16.30 5.16
CA LEU A 258 2.31 15.08 4.56
C LEU A 258 2.33 13.93 5.57
N VAL A 259 1.88 12.76 5.13
CA VAL A 259 1.80 11.53 5.95
C VAL A 259 2.67 10.43 5.36
N HIS A 260 2.72 10.30 4.04
CA HIS A 260 3.48 9.26 3.39
C HIS A 260 3.93 9.67 1.98
N THR A 261 5.12 9.23 1.59
CA THR A 261 5.70 9.51 0.29
C THR A 261 6.20 8.24 -0.36
N VAL A 262 5.89 8.13 -1.65
CA VAL A 262 6.47 7.16 -2.57
C VAL A 262 7.08 7.94 -3.73
N ALA A 263 8.33 7.68 -4.08
CA ALA A 263 9.00 8.39 -5.16
C ALA A 263 9.83 7.45 -6.03
N GLY A 264 9.63 7.54 -7.34
CA GLY A 264 10.43 6.87 -8.37
C GLY A 264 10.69 7.81 -9.55
N ARG A 265 11.46 7.35 -10.55
CA ARG A 265 11.90 8.17 -11.69
C ARG A 265 10.77 8.73 -12.56
N SER A 266 9.61 8.06 -12.59
CA SER A 266 8.49 8.43 -13.46
C SER A 266 7.14 8.57 -12.74
N LEU A 267 7.10 8.25 -11.45
CA LEU A 267 5.90 8.29 -10.63
C LEU A 267 6.25 8.66 -9.20
N THR A 268 5.54 9.66 -8.68
CA THR A 268 5.59 10.07 -7.27
C THR A 268 4.18 10.09 -6.71
N VAL A 269 4.01 9.65 -5.47
CA VAL A 269 2.76 9.70 -4.73
C VAL A 269 3.00 10.36 -3.39
N TRP A 270 2.29 11.47 -3.13
CA TRP A 270 2.21 12.07 -1.80
C TRP A 270 0.84 11.80 -1.20
N GLU A 271 0.81 11.35 0.05
CA GLU A 271 -0.42 11.19 0.81
C GLU A 271 -0.43 12.20 1.93
N THR A 272 -1.47 13.04 1.97
CA THR A 272 -1.63 14.08 2.96
C THR A 272 -2.92 13.91 3.76
N ASP A 273 -2.87 14.26 5.04
CA ASP A 273 -4.07 14.60 5.79
C ASP A 273 -4.53 16.01 5.38
N ILE A 274 -5.84 16.19 5.29
CA ILE A 274 -6.46 17.50 5.14
C ILE A 274 -6.95 17.94 6.53
N LEU A 275 -6.45 19.09 6.98
CA LEU A 275 -6.83 19.74 8.21
C LEU A 275 -7.86 20.82 7.87
N ASN A 276 -9.14 20.50 8.04
CA ASN A 276 -10.24 21.42 7.81
C ASN A 276 -10.31 22.49 8.91
N PRO A 277 -10.87 23.68 8.61
CA PRO A 277 -11.04 24.74 9.59
C PRO A 277 -11.99 24.29 10.72
N ALA A 278 -11.82 24.86 11.91
CA ALA A 278 -12.50 24.37 13.11
C ALA A 278 -14.03 24.58 13.08
N ASP A 279 -14.46 25.61 12.36
CA ASP A 279 -15.85 26.03 12.13
C ASP A 279 -16.54 25.30 10.96
N ASP A 280 -15.77 24.68 10.06
CA ASP A 280 -16.29 23.85 8.95
C ASP A 280 -15.45 22.58 8.77
N ARG A 281 -15.68 21.61 9.67
CA ARG A 281 -14.88 20.37 9.74
C ARG A 281 -15.07 19.42 8.55
N ASP A 282 -16.10 19.61 7.74
CA ASP A 282 -16.44 18.77 6.58
C ASP A 282 -16.17 19.47 5.24
N HIS A 283 -15.50 20.63 5.27
CA HIS A 283 -15.19 21.45 4.09
C HIS A 283 -14.55 20.66 2.94
N CYS A 284 -13.58 19.81 3.27
CA CYS A 284 -12.91 18.90 2.36
C CYS A 284 -12.87 17.47 2.91
N PRO A 285 -12.75 16.45 2.06
CA PRO A 285 -12.46 15.10 2.52
C PRO A 285 -11.19 15.07 3.39
N PRO A 286 -11.06 14.17 4.37
CA PRO A 286 -10.00 14.27 5.41
C PRO A 286 -8.60 13.94 4.91
N ALA A 287 -8.43 13.54 3.66
CA ALA A 287 -7.15 13.23 3.07
C ALA A 287 -7.17 13.38 1.56
N VAL A 288 -5.97 13.53 0.98
CA VAL A 288 -5.77 13.51 -0.47
C VAL A 288 -4.48 12.80 -0.82
N ALA A 289 -4.52 12.00 -1.88
CA ALA A 289 -3.36 11.42 -2.53
C ALA A 289 -3.06 12.18 -3.83
N TRP A 290 -1.85 12.71 -3.94
CA TRP A 290 -1.31 13.40 -5.10
C TRP A 290 -0.55 12.38 -5.95
N LEU A 291 -1.13 11.94 -7.06
CA LEU A 291 -0.51 10.99 -7.98
C LEU A 291 0.14 11.76 -9.12
N MET A 292 1.46 11.79 -9.15
CA MET A 292 2.24 12.65 -10.03
C MET A 292 3.06 11.82 -11.01
N SER A 293 2.79 11.99 -12.31
CA SER A 293 3.64 11.43 -13.36
C SER A 293 4.71 12.45 -13.74
N LEU A 294 5.95 11.97 -13.78
CA LEU A 294 7.12 12.80 -14.09
C LEU A 294 7.50 12.65 -15.56
N ASP A 295 7.97 13.73 -16.17
CA ASP A 295 8.59 13.73 -17.50
C ASP A 295 10.05 13.26 -17.45
N ALA A 296 10.75 13.32 -18.59
CA ALA A 296 12.14 12.87 -18.70
C ALA A 296 13.12 13.71 -17.86
N ASP A 297 12.76 14.95 -17.54
CA ASP A 297 13.55 15.86 -16.70
C ASP A 297 13.19 15.70 -15.20
N GLY A 298 12.32 14.73 -14.87
CA GLY A 298 11.85 14.49 -13.51
C GLY A 298 10.82 15.51 -13.03
N ARG A 299 10.27 16.35 -13.91
CA ARG A 299 9.27 17.38 -13.55
C ARG A 299 7.86 16.81 -13.62
N VAL A 300 6.99 17.24 -12.71
CA VAL A 300 5.58 16.83 -12.72
C VAL A 300 4.88 17.41 -13.96
N HIS A 301 4.43 16.54 -14.87
CA HIS A 301 3.65 16.95 -16.06
C HIS A 301 2.17 16.57 -15.98
N ARG A 302 1.80 15.64 -15.07
CA ARG A 302 0.42 15.19 -14.88
C ARG A 302 0.19 14.93 -13.41
N LEU A 303 -0.86 15.52 -12.87
CA LEU A 303 -1.30 15.36 -11.49
C LEU A 303 -2.70 14.74 -11.47
N ARG A 304 -2.93 13.75 -10.60
CA ARG A 304 -4.28 13.34 -10.19
C ARG A 304 -4.39 13.55 -8.69
N LEU A 305 -5.48 14.16 -8.27
CA LEU A 305 -5.84 14.26 -6.86
C LEU A 305 -6.94 13.25 -6.57
N PHE A 306 -6.69 12.36 -5.62
CA PHE A 306 -7.65 11.35 -5.19
C PHE A 306 -7.95 11.52 -3.71
N HIS A 307 -9.23 11.64 -3.35
CA HIS A 307 -9.66 11.73 -1.97
C HIS A 307 -10.09 10.35 -1.46
N PRO A 308 -9.24 9.62 -0.72
CA PRO A 308 -9.66 8.37 -0.12
C PRO A 308 -10.78 8.66 0.87
N ARG A 309 -11.91 7.96 0.72
CA ARG A 309 -13.04 8.10 1.65
C ARG A 309 -12.57 7.85 3.07
N ALA A 310 -13.01 8.72 3.98
CA ALA A 310 -12.77 8.55 5.42
C ALA A 310 -13.22 7.15 5.85
N ARG A 311 -12.38 6.44 6.60
CA ARG A 311 -12.84 5.27 7.37
C ARG A 311 -13.77 5.86 8.42
N GLN A 312 -15.10 5.78 8.23
CA GLN A 312 -16.05 6.22 9.26
C GLN A 312 -15.61 5.61 10.58
N VAL A 313 -15.30 6.43 11.58
CA VAL A 313 -15.07 5.96 12.94
C VAL A 313 -16.46 5.86 13.52
N ALA A 314 -16.94 4.64 13.80
CA ALA A 314 -18.16 4.49 14.59
C ALA A 314 -17.90 5.15 15.95
N ASP A 315 -18.66 6.19 16.26
CA ASP A 315 -18.57 6.89 17.54
C ASP A 315 -19.03 5.93 18.66
N PRO A 316 -18.12 5.49 19.55
CA PRO A 316 -18.49 4.58 20.64
C PRO A 316 -19.47 5.24 21.64
N ALA A 317 -19.69 6.56 21.57
CA ALA A 317 -20.62 7.27 22.46
C ALA A 317 -22.10 7.14 22.07
N SER A 318 -22.42 6.60 20.88
CA SER A 318 -23.81 6.46 20.42
C SER A 318 -24.48 5.13 20.80
N ALA A 319 -23.74 4.18 21.41
CA ALA A 319 -24.25 2.86 21.82
C ALA A 319 -24.60 2.74 23.32
N LEU A 320 -24.45 3.82 24.09
CA LEU A 320 -24.80 3.87 25.52
C LEU A 320 -25.80 5.01 25.75
N GLY A 321 -27.03 4.83 25.28
CA GLY A 321 -28.08 5.82 25.43
C GLY A 321 -29.48 5.23 25.28
N CYS A 322 -30.12 5.02 26.43
CA CYS A 322 -31.55 4.78 26.62
C CYS A 322 -32.07 3.35 26.44
N GLY A 323 -32.04 2.61 27.55
CA GLY A 323 -32.73 1.33 27.68
C GLY A 323 -32.86 0.87 29.13
N THR A 324 -33.26 1.73 30.06
CA THR A 324 -33.87 1.34 31.35
C THR A 324 -34.57 2.54 32.00
N GLU A 325 -35.89 2.48 32.05
CA GLU A 325 -36.84 3.03 33.05
C GLU A 325 -38.21 2.64 32.46
N GLY A 326 -39.05 1.84 33.09
CA GLY A 326 -39.49 1.87 34.47
C GLY A 326 -40.99 2.08 34.42
#